data_AF-A0A265Q2Z9-F1
#
_entry.id   AF-A0A265Q2Z9-F1
#
_cell.length_a   1.000
_cell.length_b   1.000
_cell.length_c   1.000
_cell.angle_alpha   90.00
_cell.angle_beta   90.00
_cell.angle_gamma   90.00
#
_symmetry.space_group_name_H-M   'P 1'
#
loop_
_entity.id
_entity.type
_entity.pdbx_description
1 polymer ?
#
loop_
_entity_poly.entity_id
_entity_poly.type
_entity_poly.pdbx_seq_one_letter_code
_entity_poly.pdbx_strand_id
1 'polypeptide(L)'
;MFTKKRILALLLVSMFLVGLLAGCSSRKDNDTSTTADGKKDYKIVLLLPGPINDQGWNATAYEGLKLVEKDLGIKMEYIESVQQADFEAVFTDYGTKGYDLVFAHGTQFFDAAKK
;
A
#
# COMPACT_ATOMS: atom_id res chain seq x y z
N MET A 1 47.31 29.67 -28.09
CA MET A 1 46.79 28.33 -28.44
C MET A 1 45.91 27.68 -27.34
N PHE A 2 45.88 28.20 -26.10
CA PHE A 2 45.14 27.61 -24.98
C PHE A 2 43.66 28.05 -24.84
N THR A 3 43.29 29.23 -25.33
CA THR A 3 41.91 29.76 -25.25
C THR A 3 40.93 29.04 -26.18
N LYS A 4 41.37 28.63 -27.38
CA LYS A 4 40.53 27.86 -28.33
C LYS A 4 40.18 26.45 -27.81
N LYS A 5 41.09 25.81 -27.06
CA LYS A 5 40.86 24.49 -26.43
C LYS A 5 39.85 24.57 -25.27
N ARG A 6 39.85 25.67 -24.50
CA ARG A 6 38.89 25.92 -23.42
C ARG A 6 37.48 26.23 -23.94
N ILE A 7 37.37 26.99 -25.03
CA ILE A 7 36.08 27.28 -25.70
C ILE A 7 35.50 26.01 -26.33
N LEU A 8 36.33 25.16 -26.95
CA LEU A 8 35.89 23.88 -27.51
C LEU A 8 35.43 22.90 -26.42
N ALA A 9 36.10 22.87 -25.27
CA ALA A 9 35.70 22.06 -24.12
C ALA A 9 34.38 22.55 -23.48
N LEU A 10 34.16 23.87 -23.40
CA LEU A 10 32.91 24.45 -22.89
C LEU A 10 31.71 24.19 -23.81
N LEU A 11 31.92 24.20 -25.14
CA LEU A 11 30.88 23.83 -26.10
C LEU A 11 30.51 22.34 -26.05
N LEU A 12 31.48 21.45 -25.80
CA LEU A 12 31.25 20.00 -25.69
C LEU A 12 30.51 19.61 -24.41
N VAL A 13 30.75 20.29 -23.28
CA VAL A 13 30.02 20.04 -22.02
C VAL A 13 28.58 20.58 -22.09
N SER A 14 28.37 21.71 -22.76
CA SER A 14 27.03 22.28 -22.99
C SER A 14 26.13 21.34 -23.80
N MET A 15 26.69 20.64 -24.80
CA MET A 15 25.92 19.72 -25.66
C MET A 15 25.53 18.41 -24.94
N PHE A 16 26.20 18.05 -23.85
CA PHE A 16 25.88 16.84 -23.07
C PHE A 16 24.74 17.07 -22.06
N LEU A 17 24.52 18.30 -21.60
CA LEU A 17 23.46 18.63 -20.64
C LEU A 17 22.05 18.67 -21.26
N VAL A 18 21.94 18.95 -22.57
CA VAL A 18 20.64 19.04 -23.26
C VAL A 18 20.07 17.66 -23.60
N GLY A 19 20.88 16.61 -23.61
CA GLY A 19 20.45 15.23 -23.89
C GLY A 19 19.73 14.51 -22.74
N LEU A 20 19.79 15.04 -21.51
CA LEU A 20 19.20 14.40 -20.32
C LEU A 20 17.73 14.80 -20.06
N LEU A 21 17.17 15.72 -20.84
CA LEU A 21 15.80 16.27 -20.63
C LEU A 21 14.77 15.84 -21.69
N ALA A 22 15.16 15.03 -22.69
CA ALA A 22 14.26 14.54 -23.75
C ALA A 22 13.67 13.14 -23.48
N GLY A 23 13.59 12.73 -22.19
CA GLY A 23 13.30 11.36 -21.76
C GLY A 23 12.00 11.14 -20.99
N CYS A 24 10.99 12.01 -21.10
CA CYS A 24 9.61 11.75 -20.64
C CYS A 24 8.62 12.39 -21.61
N SER A 25 8.40 11.74 -22.76
CA SER A 25 7.20 11.99 -23.56
C SER A 25 6.04 11.25 -22.92
N SER A 26 5.09 12.01 -22.37
CA SER A 26 3.84 11.48 -21.81
C SER A 26 3.05 10.76 -22.90
N ARG A 27 3.11 9.43 -22.89
CA ARG A 27 2.17 8.60 -23.64
C ARG A 27 0.85 8.64 -22.88
N LYS A 28 -0.03 9.54 -23.32
CA LYS A 28 -1.44 9.60 -22.93
C LYS A 28 -2.14 8.40 -23.58
N ASP A 29 -2.04 7.23 -22.96
CA ASP A 29 -3.00 6.16 -23.22
C ASP A 29 -4.32 6.58 -22.57
N ASN A 30 -5.20 7.06 -23.44
CA ASN A 30 -6.55 7.44 -23.14
C ASN A 30 -7.39 6.14 -23.15
N ASP A 31 -7.10 5.24 -22.21
CA ASP A 31 -8.02 4.15 -21.92
C ASP A 31 -9.18 4.75 -21.12
N THR A 32 -10.22 5.11 -21.85
CA THR A 32 -11.52 5.46 -21.29
C THR A 32 -12.18 4.17 -20.82
N SER A 33 -11.61 3.58 -19.77
CA SER A 33 -12.32 2.64 -18.92
C SER A 33 -13.29 3.46 -18.08
N THR A 34 -14.55 3.49 -18.51
CA THR A 34 -15.68 3.86 -17.66
C THR A 34 -15.72 2.88 -16.49
N THR A 35 -15.06 3.20 -15.38
CA THR A 35 -15.41 2.64 -14.08
C THR A 35 -16.07 3.74 -13.30
N ALA A 36 -17.39 3.62 -13.17
CA ALA A 36 -18.19 4.47 -12.32
C ALA A 36 -17.49 4.74 -10.98
N ASP A 37 -17.50 6.01 -10.57
CA ASP A 37 -17.28 6.49 -9.20
C ASP A 37 -18.35 5.91 -8.26
N GLY A 38 -18.44 4.59 -8.17
CA GLY A 38 -19.05 3.89 -7.07
C GLY A 38 -17.94 3.55 -6.11
N LYS A 39 -17.62 4.46 -5.17
CA LYS A 39 -16.85 4.09 -3.97
C LYS A 39 -17.63 2.95 -3.30
N LYS A 40 -17.22 1.71 -3.56
CA LYS A 40 -17.76 0.56 -2.86
C LYS A 40 -17.31 0.67 -1.41
N ASP A 41 -18.28 0.72 -0.49
CA ASP A 41 -18.00 0.70 0.94
C ASP A 41 -17.54 -0.71 1.31
N TYR A 42 -16.23 -0.92 1.31
CA TYR A 42 -15.63 -2.19 1.70
C TYR A 42 -15.70 -2.37 3.22
N LYS A 43 -16.20 -3.52 3.66
CA LYS A 43 -16.16 -3.93 5.07
C LYS A 43 -14.90 -4.75 5.31
N ILE A 44 -13.94 -4.14 5.99
CA ILE A 44 -12.61 -4.75 6.22
C ILE A 44 -12.31 -4.77 7.71
N VAL A 45 -11.75 -5.87 8.20
CA VAL A 45 -11.25 -5.99 9.58
C VAL A 45 -9.80 -6.47 9.60
N LEU A 46 -8.99 -5.88 10.48
CA LEU A 46 -7.63 -6.30 10.82
C LEU A 46 -7.65 -7.15 12.11
N LEU A 47 -7.17 -8.39 12.07
CA LEU A 47 -7.01 -9.23 13.25
C LEU A 47 -5.57 -9.22 13.73
N LEU A 48 -5.34 -8.91 15.00
CA LEU A 48 -4.01 -8.83 15.62
C LEU A 48 -3.86 -9.89 16.73
N PRO A 49 -2.73 -10.62 16.79
CA PRO A 49 -2.46 -11.57 17.87
C PRO A 49 -2.11 -10.90 19.20
N GLY A 50 -1.81 -9.59 19.19
CA GLY A 50 -1.39 -8.83 20.36
C GLY A 50 -1.92 -7.40 20.31
N PRO A 51 -1.46 -6.55 21.25
CA PRO A 51 -1.96 -5.20 21.37
C PRO A 51 -1.29 -4.23 20.38
N ILE A 52 -2.00 -3.21 19.92
CA ILE A 52 -1.49 -2.18 18.98
C ILE A 52 -0.39 -1.30 19.59
N ASN A 53 -0.23 -1.32 20.91
CA ASN A 53 0.80 -0.56 21.62
C ASN A 53 2.07 -1.39 21.93
N ASP A 54 2.26 -2.51 21.24
CA ASP A 54 3.44 -3.37 21.38
C ASP A 54 4.76 -2.74 20.87
N GLN A 55 4.70 -1.51 20.36
CA GLN A 55 5.83 -0.75 19.81
C GLN A 55 6.56 -1.50 18.68
N GLY A 56 5.88 -2.39 17.99
CA GLY A 56 6.48 -3.22 16.96
C GLY A 56 5.43 -3.79 16.00
N TRP A 57 5.25 -5.10 16.04
CA TRP A 57 4.57 -5.86 14.98
C TRP A 57 3.11 -5.43 14.79
N ASN A 58 2.35 -5.30 15.87
CA ASN A 58 0.94 -4.92 15.81
C ASN A 58 0.79 -3.41 15.67
N ALA A 59 1.67 -2.62 16.28
CA ALA A 59 1.73 -1.17 16.09
C ALA A 59 1.87 -0.80 14.59
N THR A 60 2.81 -1.43 13.88
CA THR A 60 3.01 -1.17 12.44
C THR A 60 1.81 -1.57 11.60
N ALA A 61 1.12 -2.68 11.92
CA ALA A 61 -0.11 -3.05 11.21
C ALA A 61 -1.24 -2.04 11.44
N TYR A 62 -1.38 -1.54 12.67
CA TYR A 62 -2.35 -0.49 12.98
C TYR A 62 -2.03 0.82 12.28
N GLU A 63 -0.75 1.23 12.20
CA GLU A 63 -0.33 2.39 11.40
C GLU A 63 -0.70 2.22 9.92
N GLY A 64 -0.49 1.02 9.36
CA GLY A 64 -0.91 0.68 8.00
C GLY A 64 -2.42 0.82 7.79
N LEU A 65 -3.23 0.39 8.77
CA LEU A 65 -4.66 0.62 8.77
C LEU A 65 -5.00 2.11 8.73
N LYS A 66 -4.34 2.95 9.55
CA LYS A 66 -4.57 4.41 9.52
C LYS A 66 -4.21 5.04 8.17
N LEU A 67 -3.18 4.52 7.49
CA LEU A 67 -2.82 4.97 6.15
C LEU A 67 -3.89 4.58 5.12
N VAL A 68 -4.46 3.38 5.20
CA VAL A 68 -5.58 2.96 4.34
C VAL A 68 -6.78 3.89 4.54
N GLU A 69 -7.13 4.21 5.79
CA GLU A 69 -8.21 5.16 6.09
C GLU A 69 -7.94 6.55 5.51
N LYS A 70 -6.71 7.05 5.64
CA LYS A 70 -6.31 8.38 5.17
C LYS A 70 -6.25 8.46 3.64
N ASP A 71 -5.62 7.50 2.99
CA ASP A 71 -5.22 7.58 1.58
C ASP A 71 -6.28 6.99 0.64
N LEU A 72 -6.99 5.95 1.09
CA LEU A 72 -8.04 5.30 0.30
C LEU A 72 -9.44 5.75 0.73
N GLY A 73 -9.57 6.31 1.93
CA GLY A 73 -10.87 6.67 2.50
C GLY A 73 -11.74 5.44 2.79
N ILE A 74 -11.12 4.29 3.02
CA ILE A 74 -11.78 3.03 3.41
C ILE A 74 -11.65 2.89 4.91
N LYS A 75 -12.77 2.80 5.63
CA LYS A 75 -12.77 2.54 7.07
C LYS A 75 -12.51 1.06 7.32
N MET A 76 -11.65 0.77 8.29
CA MET A 76 -11.33 -0.59 8.69
C MET A 76 -11.59 -0.76 10.18
N GLU A 77 -12.19 -1.89 10.55
CA GLU A 77 -12.24 -2.32 11.94
C GLU A 77 -10.93 -3.04 12.31
N TYR A 78 -10.66 -3.16 13.61
CA TYR A 78 -9.57 -4.01 14.10
C TYR A 78 -9.96 -4.66 15.42
N ILE A 79 -9.40 -5.83 15.69
CA ILE A 79 -9.44 -6.45 17.01
C ILE A 79 -8.03 -6.88 17.44
N GLU A 80 -7.77 -6.76 18.73
CA GLU A 80 -6.48 -7.02 19.35
C GLU A 80 -6.48 -8.33 20.13
N SER A 81 -5.29 -8.89 20.34
CA SER A 81 -5.06 -10.00 21.27
C SER A 81 -5.99 -11.21 21.04
N VAL A 82 -6.29 -11.53 19.77
CA VAL A 82 -7.12 -12.69 19.44
C VAL A 82 -6.43 -13.95 19.94
N GLN A 83 -7.15 -14.79 20.68
CA GLN A 83 -6.59 -16.01 21.22
C GLN A 83 -6.62 -17.12 20.16
N GLN A 84 -5.63 -18.00 20.18
CA GLN A 84 -5.53 -19.09 19.20
C GLN A 84 -6.75 -20.01 19.18
N ALA A 85 -7.38 -20.24 20.34
CA ALA A 85 -8.61 -21.02 20.45
C ALA A 85 -9.79 -20.40 19.68
N ASP A 86 -9.75 -19.09 19.41
CA ASP A 86 -10.85 -18.34 18.82
C ASP A 86 -10.65 -18.05 17.32
N PHE A 87 -9.48 -18.36 16.74
CA PHE A 87 -9.15 -17.96 15.37
C PHE A 87 -10.20 -18.40 14.34
N GLU A 88 -10.59 -19.67 14.36
CA GLU A 88 -11.59 -20.23 13.43
C GLU A 88 -12.97 -19.59 13.63
N ALA A 89 -13.36 -19.38 14.88
CA ALA A 89 -14.63 -18.75 15.22
C ALA A 89 -14.67 -17.30 14.74
N VAL A 90 -13.58 -16.56 14.89
CA VAL A 90 -13.45 -15.17 14.43
C VAL A 90 -13.53 -15.08 12.91
N PHE A 91 -12.83 -15.94 12.16
CA PHE A 91 -12.95 -15.99 10.70
C PHE A 91 -14.39 -16.30 10.26
N THR A 92 -15.02 -17.30 10.89
CA THR A 92 -16.41 -17.69 10.60
C THR A 92 -17.39 -16.55 10.88
N ASP A 93 -17.21 -15.84 12.00
CA ASP A 93 -18.06 -14.73 12.41
C ASP A 93 -17.97 -13.56 11.42
N TYR A 94 -16.76 -13.12 11.07
CA TYR A 94 -16.60 -12.03 10.09
C TYR A 94 -17.03 -12.43 8.67
N GLY A 95 -16.81 -13.70 8.28
CA GLY A 95 -17.36 -14.25 7.04
C GLY A 95 -18.90 -14.21 7.02
N THR A 96 -19.54 -14.63 8.11
CA THR A 96 -21.01 -14.61 8.25
C THR A 96 -21.57 -13.19 8.30
N LYS A 97 -20.83 -12.25 8.90
CA LYS A 97 -21.16 -10.81 8.91
C LYS A 97 -20.97 -10.13 7.55
N GLY A 98 -20.50 -10.85 6.53
CA GLY A 98 -20.33 -10.33 5.17
C GLY A 98 -19.25 -9.27 5.07
N TYR A 99 -18.09 -9.52 5.68
CA TYR A 99 -16.89 -8.71 5.45
C TYR A 99 -16.27 -9.05 4.11
N ASP A 100 -15.85 -8.03 3.36
CA ASP A 100 -15.17 -8.20 2.08
C ASP A 100 -13.73 -8.68 2.26
N LEU A 101 -13.08 -8.32 3.37
CA LEU A 101 -11.72 -8.73 3.70
C LEU A 101 -11.52 -8.89 5.21
N VAL A 102 -11.00 -10.05 5.59
CA VAL A 102 -10.46 -10.31 6.94
C VAL A 102 -8.94 -10.39 6.81
N PHE A 103 -8.24 -9.36 7.27
CA PHE A 103 -6.79 -9.27 7.21
C PHE A 103 -6.18 -9.76 8.51
N ALA A 104 -5.80 -11.04 8.55
CA ALA A 104 -5.23 -11.67 9.74
C ALA A 104 -3.71 -11.51 9.80
N HIS A 105 -3.23 -10.66 10.70
CA HIS A 105 -1.84 -10.23 10.74
C HIS A 105 -0.97 -11.17 11.59
N GLY A 106 -0.43 -12.20 10.93
CA GLY A 106 0.61 -13.05 11.47
C GLY A 106 0.41 -14.53 11.16
N THR A 107 1.50 -15.29 11.25
CA THR A 107 1.55 -16.68 10.81
C THR A 107 0.72 -17.62 11.69
N GLN A 108 0.47 -17.25 12.96
CA GLN A 108 -0.37 -18.05 13.85
C GLN A 108 -1.82 -18.24 13.34
N PHE A 109 -2.32 -17.33 12.49
CA PHE A 109 -3.66 -17.45 11.90
C PHE A 109 -3.71 -18.40 10.70
N PHE A 110 -2.58 -18.86 10.17
CA PHE A 110 -2.48 -19.48 8.85
C PHE A 110 -3.34 -20.74 8.70
N ASP A 111 -3.35 -21.61 9.70
CA ASP A 111 -4.12 -22.85 9.63
C ASP A 111 -5.63 -22.59 9.77
N ALA A 112 -6.03 -21.62 10.60
CA ALA A 112 -7.43 -21.22 10.73
C ALA A 112 -7.94 -20.55 9.44
N ALA A 113 -7.11 -19.77 8.74
CA ALA A 113 -7.49 -19.06 7.52
C ALA A 113 -7.70 -19.98 6.29
N LYS A 114 -7.28 -21.25 6.37
CA LYS A 114 -7.46 -22.24 5.28
C LYS A 114 -8.78 -23.00 5.34
N LYS A 115 -9.50 -22.89 6.45
CA LYS A 115 -10.75 -23.59 6.70
C LYS A 115 -11.93 -22.79 6.18
#